data_AF-A0A0W8C5B9-F1
#
_entry.id   AF-A0A0W8C5B9-F1
#
_cell.length_a   1.000
_cell.length_b   1.000
_cell.length_c   1.000
_cell.angle_alpha   90.00
_cell.angle_beta   90.00
_cell.angle_gamma   90.00
#
_symmetry.space_group_name_H-M   'P 1'
#
loop_
_entity.id
_entity.type
_entity.pdbx_description
1 polymer ?
#
loop_
_entity_poly.entity_id
_entity_poly.type
_entity_poly.pdbx_seq_one_letter_code
_entity_poly.pdbx_strand_id
1 'polypeptide(L)'
;MATVSQRRVFKHDGRVIYEWEQSMEEVNIFIKPPPGVTAQQIQCDITTNHVTLGLRGATDKFLNHDLASSVVVAESYWMFDSGELNINLQKMKKGFIWPSVFVGHGELDPMQQEATKQQMMLERFQEENPGFDFSNAEFNGAAPDPRTFMGGVKYTAGGNSGGSSRAVRQIRSGGEPSSTAGSGSGVNSSKGKGSVSGGSNTTSSSNSVIRFKTTFRNTIYDTMLRRGWKETTESDWDFYWADREYIYELLDTVHLENTQRVNHYRNGRELCRKDLLIKNLKRAKRQMDKKARSEDATLSELDTTLGSYDFFPVTYILPGEYAIFVEEFKRNQGVWIMKPIGKAQGKGIFLFTKLSQISDWRTDFRWRPENQQVETYVVQRYISSPYLVGGKKFDLRLYALVPSFFPLEIYLFRGGFARFTNSRYSNNHSDIANSFIHLTNVAVQKTSDNYNKQHGGKWDLRNLKLYMMSKHGPERVNKLFYEIQLVIIKSLLRQVVEKIIMNDKHCFELYGYDIMIDENLKPWLLEVNASPSLSANTSSDYQLKCGMLNDMLDIIDLESRYELFKTIFGHIDISQFCECRRPEGVVKEHVGGFDLVYRDGNVVKKNEGCMYTTFLGADWQRTPATRTGGTNST
;
A
#
# COMPACT_ATOMS: atom_id res chain seq x y z
N MET A 1 16.69 16.47 -39.99
CA MET A 1 15.32 16.48 -40.55
C MET A 1 14.38 16.17 -39.40
N ALA A 2 13.30 16.93 -39.22
CA ALA A 2 12.31 16.67 -38.18
C ALA A 2 11.77 15.23 -38.31
N THR A 3 11.86 14.43 -37.25
CA THR A 3 11.19 13.14 -37.15
C THR A 3 9.69 13.38 -37.15
N VAL A 4 9.08 13.34 -38.33
CA VAL A 4 7.63 13.37 -38.49
C VAL A 4 7.08 12.15 -37.79
N SER A 5 6.40 12.34 -36.66
CA SER A 5 5.61 11.29 -36.01
C SER A 5 4.64 10.72 -37.05
N GLN A 6 4.86 9.46 -37.45
CA GLN A 6 4.07 8.83 -38.48
C GLN A 6 2.76 8.34 -37.86
N ARG A 7 1.72 9.18 -37.90
CA ARG A 7 0.37 8.80 -37.46
C ARG A 7 -0.10 7.56 -38.23
N ARG A 8 -0.54 6.54 -37.50
CA ARG A 8 -1.01 5.27 -38.04
C ARG A 8 -2.47 5.39 -38.41
N VAL A 9 -2.86 4.86 -39.55
CA VAL A 9 -4.23 4.99 -40.08
C VAL A 9 -4.98 3.68 -39.93
N PHE A 10 -6.14 3.71 -39.26
CA PHE A 10 -7.08 2.59 -39.28
C PHE A 10 -8.19 2.86 -40.31
N LYS A 11 -8.41 1.89 -41.20
CA LYS A 11 -9.43 1.96 -42.25
C LYS A 11 -10.43 0.82 -42.09
N HIS A 12 -11.71 1.15 -42.27
CA HIS A 12 -12.81 0.19 -42.35
C HIS A 12 -13.64 0.50 -43.60
N ASP A 13 -13.93 -0.51 -44.42
CA ASP A 13 -14.64 -0.38 -45.71
C ASP A 13 -14.10 0.74 -46.61
N GLY A 14 -12.76 0.88 -46.67
CA GLY A 14 -12.07 1.87 -47.50
C GLY A 14 -12.11 3.30 -46.95
N ARG A 15 -12.75 3.55 -45.80
CA ARG A 15 -12.80 4.85 -45.13
C ARG A 15 -11.83 4.91 -43.96
N VAL A 16 -11.16 6.04 -43.78
CA VAL A 16 -10.35 6.31 -42.58
C VAL A 16 -11.30 6.56 -41.42
N ILE A 17 -11.23 5.72 -40.38
CA ILE A 17 -12.07 5.87 -39.19
C ILE A 17 -11.34 6.72 -38.15
N TYR A 18 -10.06 6.44 -37.93
CA TYR A 18 -9.19 7.23 -37.06
C TYR A 18 -7.72 7.08 -37.46
N GLU A 19 -6.95 8.08 -37.09
CA GLU A 19 -5.49 8.01 -37.06
C GLU A 19 -5.04 7.92 -35.60
N TRP A 20 -3.88 7.34 -35.33
CA TRP A 20 -3.39 7.23 -33.96
C TRP A 20 -1.87 7.16 -33.88
N GLU A 21 -1.35 7.53 -32.72
CA GLU A 21 0.05 7.37 -32.37
C GLU A 21 0.17 6.98 -30.90
N GLN A 22 1.35 6.54 -30.49
CA GLN A 22 1.60 6.16 -29.11
C GLN A 22 3.02 6.54 -28.68
N SER A 23 3.15 6.92 -27.41
CA SER A 23 4.41 7.15 -26.73
C SER A 23 4.59 6.14 -25.60
N MET A 24 5.65 6.32 -24.81
CA MET A 24 5.82 5.60 -23.55
C MET A 24 4.62 5.73 -22.61
N GLU A 25 4.00 6.92 -22.55
CA GLU A 25 2.96 7.26 -21.57
C GLU A 25 1.55 7.28 -22.14
N GLU A 26 1.39 7.60 -23.42
CA GLU A 26 0.08 7.97 -23.98
C GLU A 26 -0.24 7.24 -25.29
N VAL A 27 -1.52 7.17 -25.61
CA VAL A 27 -2.05 6.83 -26.94
C VAL A 27 -2.95 7.98 -27.38
N ASN A 28 -2.65 8.57 -28.53
CA ASN A 28 -3.43 9.66 -29.12
C ASN A 28 -4.23 9.16 -30.31
N ILE A 29 -5.51 9.51 -30.38
CA ILE A 29 -6.43 9.15 -31.47
C ILE A 29 -6.96 10.42 -32.11
N PHE A 30 -6.85 10.52 -33.43
CA PHE A 30 -7.28 11.65 -34.23
C PHE A 30 -8.44 11.24 -35.14
N ILE A 31 -9.55 11.96 -35.07
CA ILE A 31 -10.77 11.68 -35.83
C ILE A 31 -11.26 12.96 -36.48
N LYS A 32 -11.61 12.90 -37.77
CA LYS A 32 -12.20 14.04 -38.49
C LYS A 32 -13.72 13.86 -38.55
N PRO A 33 -14.49 14.60 -37.74
CA PRO A 33 -15.95 14.51 -37.82
C PRO A 33 -16.48 15.13 -39.13
N PRO A 34 -17.74 14.81 -39.50
CA PRO A 34 -18.40 15.41 -40.65
C PRO A 34 -18.47 16.96 -40.55
N PRO A 35 -18.50 17.67 -41.69
CA PRO A 35 -18.61 19.13 -41.72
C PRO A 35 -19.84 19.62 -40.94
N GLY A 36 -19.64 20.63 -40.07
CA GLY A 36 -20.73 21.26 -39.31
C GLY A 36 -20.96 20.70 -37.90
N VAL A 37 -20.25 19.64 -37.50
CA VAL A 37 -20.27 19.16 -36.11
C VAL A 37 -19.47 20.11 -35.22
N THR A 38 -20.09 20.56 -34.13
CA THR A 38 -19.45 21.40 -33.11
C THR A 38 -19.09 20.58 -31.87
N ALA A 39 -18.09 21.04 -31.09
CA ALA A 39 -17.66 20.35 -29.87
C ALA A 39 -18.81 20.07 -28.88
N GLN A 40 -19.81 20.96 -28.80
CA GLN A 40 -20.97 20.81 -27.90
C GLN A 40 -21.88 19.64 -28.26
N GLN A 41 -21.88 19.24 -29.53
CA GLN A 41 -22.67 18.13 -30.05
C GLN A 41 -21.96 16.78 -29.89
N ILE A 42 -20.68 16.76 -29.50
CA ILE A 42 -19.90 15.55 -29.32
C ILE A 42 -20.07 15.05 -27.89
N GLN A 43 -20.32 13.75 -27.76
CA GLN A 43 -20.26 13.02 -26.49
C GLN A 43 -19.18 11.93 -26.64
N CYS A 44 -18.11 12.08 -25.86
CA CYS A 44 -17.02 11.11 -25.77
C CYS A 44 -16.87 10.69 -24.31
N ASP A 45 -17.18 9.42 -24.03
CA ASP A 45 -17.06 8.84 -22.69
C ASP A 45 -15.90 7.83 -22.69
N ILE A 46 -14.91 8.10 -21.84
CA ILE A 46 -13.71 7.26 -21.68
C ILE A 46 -13.83 6.50 -20.36
N THR A 47 -13.64 5.19 -20.40
CA THR A 47 -13.55 4.33 -19.23
C THR A 47 -12.25 3.54 -19.27
N THR A 48 -11.95 2.80 -18.20
CA THR A 48 -10.70 2.06 -18.02
C THR A 48 -10.28 1.24 -19.22
N ASN A 49 -11.23 0.55 -19.86
CA ASN A 49 -10.96 -0.38 -20.96
C ASN A 49 -11.86 -0.13 -22.16
N HIS A 50 -12.56 1.01 -22.25
CA HIS A 50 -13.58 1.21 -23.26
C HIS A 50 -13.78 2.69 -23.58
N VAL A 51 -13.97 3.03 -24.86
CA VAL A 51 -14.27 4.39 -25.33
C VAL A 51 -15.53 4.38 -26.16
N THR A 52 -16.46 5.29 -25.83
CA THR A 52 -17.61 5.59 -26.68
C THR A 52 -17.53 7.00 -27.22
N LEU A 53 -17.85 7.16 -28.49
CA LEU A 53 -17.90 8.44 -29.19
C LEU A 53 -19.17 8.51 -30.03
N GLY A 54 -19.93 9.59 -29.92
CA GLY A 54 -21.09 9.82 -30.77
C GLY A 54 -21.63 11.25 -30.63
N LEU A 55 -22.76 11.51 -31.30
CA LEU A 55 -23.46 12.78 -31.15
C LEU A 55 -24.36 12.75 -29.91
N ARG A 56 -24.45 13.88 -29.21
CA ARG A 56 -25.28 14.04 -28.00
C ARG A 56 -26.75 13.79 -28.35
N GLY A 57 -27.36 12.82 -27.68
CA GLY A 57 -28.77 12.43 -27.90
C GLY A 57 -29.00 11.42 -29.03
N ALA A 58 -27.97 11.06 -29.81
CA ALA A 58 -28.08 9.97 -30.78
C ALA A 58 -28.00 8.60 -30.07
N THR A 59 -28.85 7.66 -30.49
CA THR A 59 -28.82 6.26 -30.03
C THR A 59 -27.62 5.51 -30.59
N ASP A 60 -27.21 5.84 -31.82
CA ASP A 60 -26.08 5.22 -32.49
C ASP A 60 -24.79 5.96 -32.14
N LYS A 61 -23.80 5.20 -31.65
CA LYS A 61 -22.46 5.68 -31.34
C LYS A 61 -21.53 5.40 -32.53
N PHE A 62 -20.72 6.38 -32.89
CA PHE A 62 -19.74 6.28 -33.98
C PHE A 62 -18.56 5.37 -33.59
N LEU A 63 -18.08 5.44 -32.35
CA LEU A 63 -17.19 4.44 -31.75
C LEU A 63 -17.82 3.89 -30.48
N ASN A 64 -17.72 2.58 -30.29
CA ASN A 64 -18.16 1.87 -29.11
C ASN A 64 -17.32 0.59 -28.98
N HIS A 65 -16.06 0.76 -28.56
CA HIS A 65 -15.07 -0.30 -28.64
C HIS A 65 -14.22 -0.42 -27.37
N ASP A 66 -13.83 -1.66 -27.08
CA ASP A 66 -12.87 -1.98 -26.02
C ASP A 66 -11.45 -1.60 -26.45
N LEU A 67 -10.70 -1.02 -25.53
CA LEU A 67 -9.30 -0.63 -25.68
C LEU A 67 -8.37 -1.84 -25.62
N ALA A 68 -7.24 -1.78 -26.33
CA ALA A 68 -6.24 -2.87 -26.30
C ALA A 68 -5.53 -3.01 -24.93
N SER A 69 -5.52 -1.96 -24.10
CA SER A 69 -5.06 -2.01 -22.72
C SER A 69 -5.76 -0.99 -21.83
N SER A 70 -5.56 -1.11 -20.53
CA SER A 70 -6.17 -0.21 -19.55
C SER A 70 -5.55 1.18 -19.56
N VAL A 71 -6.39 2.20 -19.35
CA VAL A 71 -6.01 3.61 -19.29
C VAL A 71 -6.35 4.25 -17.94
N VAL A 72 -5.62 5.27 -17.56
CA VAL A 72 -5.90 6.09 -16.37
C VAL A 72 -6.97 7.11 -16.74
N VAL A 73 -8.23 6.82 -16.42
CA VAL A 73 -9.40 7.63 -16.85
C VAL A 73 -9.29 9.07 -16.36
N ALA A 74 -8.78 9.29 -15.15
CA ALA A 74 -8.64 10.63 -14.57
C ALA A 74 -7.60 11.52 -15.29
N GLU A 75 -6.70 10.92 -16.06
CA GLU A 75 -5.63 11.60 -16.81
C GLU A 75 -5.86 11.52 -18.34
N SER A 76 -6.89 10.81 -18.77
CA SER A 76 -7.30 10.73 -20.18
C SER A 76 -8.35 11.79 -20.48
N TYR A 77 -8.26 12.44 -21.64
CA TYR A 77 -9.15 13.53 -22.02
C TYR A 77 -9.34 13.58 -23.53
N TRP A 78 -10.33 14.35 -23.98
CA TRP A 78 -10.52 14.62 -25.40
C TRP A 78 -10.65 16.12 -25.62
N MET A 79 -10.23 16.56 -26.80
CA MET A 79 -10.28 17.95 -27.24
C MET A 79 -10.76 17.99 -28.68
N PHE A 80 -11.49 19.05 -29.04
CA PHE A 80 -11.86 19.31 -30.42
C PHE A 80 -11.26 20.65 -30.81
N ASP A 81 -10.29 20.63 -31.73
CA ASP A 81 -9.60 21.82 -32.21
C ASP A 81 -9.50 21.79 -33.74
N SER A 82 -9.71 22.94 -34.37
CA SER A 82 -9.48 23.13 -35.81
C SER A 82 -10.17 22.10 -36.73
N GLY A 83 -11.31 21.54 -36.31
CA GLY A 83 -12.05 20.54 -37.07
C GLY A 83 -11.58 19.09 -36.90
N GLU A 84 -10.65 18.83 -35.99
CA GLU A 84 -10.14 17.49 -35.64
C GLU A 84 -10.42 17.19 -34.16
N LEU A 85 -10.97 16.00 -33.90
CA LEU A 85 -11.16 15.48 -32.56
C LEU A 85 -9.91 14.70 -32.16
N ASN A 86 -9.29 15.09 -31.05
CA ASN A 86 -8.15 14.40 -30.45
C ASN A 86 -8.58 13.75 -29.13
N ILE A 87 -8.41 12.44 -29.01
CA ILE A 87 -8.62 11.68 -27.78
C ILE A 87 -7.25 11.24 -27.27
N ASN A 88 -6.86 11.76 -26.12
CA ASN A 88 -5.63 11.42 -25.41
C ASN A 88 -5.94 10.39 -24.32
N LEU A 89 -5.26 9.24 -24.40
CA LEU A 89 -5.42 8.12 -23.47
C LEU A 89 -4.12 7.89 -22.71
N GLN A 90 -4.15 8.13 -21.40
CA GLN A 90 -3.02 7.87 -20.51
C GLN A 90 -2.89 6.37 -20.25
N LYS A 91 -1.79 5.74 -20.65
CA LYS A 91 -1.55 4.29 -20.45
C LYS A 91 -1.39 4.00 -18.96
N MET A 92 -2.17 3.04 -18.44
CA MET A 92 -1.94 2.51 -17.09
C MET A 92 -0.64 1.68 -17.03
N LYS A 93 -0.26 1.06 -18.14
CA LYS A 93 0.98 0.28 -18.29
C LYS A 93 2.02 1.06 -19.12
N LYS A 94 2.76 2.00 -18.49
CA LYS A 94 3.83 2.78 -19.14
C LYS A 94 4.83 1.87 -19.88
N GLY A 95 5.14 2.23 -21.13
CA GLY A 95 6.01 1.50 -22.03
C GLY A 95 5.38 0.26 -22.68
N PHE A 96 4.12 -0.07 -22.40
CA PHE A 96 3.43 -1.14 -23.13
C PHE A 96 3.12 -0.70 -24.56
N ILE A 97 3.58 -1.50 -25.53
CA ILE A 97 3.33 -1.28 -26.95
C ILE A 97 1.94 -1.80 -27.28
N TRP A 98 1.07 -0.90 -27.71
CA TRP A 98 -0.27 -1.26 -28.16
C TRP A 98 -0.19 -1.73 -29.62
N PRO A 99 -0.71 -2.92 -29.97
CA PRO A 99 -0.76 -3.37 -31.36
C PRO A 99 -1.79 -2.58 -32.17
N SER A 100 -2.87 -2.15 -31.51
CA SER A 100 -3.92 -1.29 -32.05
C SER A 100 -4.51 -0.47 -30.91
N VAL A 101 -5.30 0.57 -31.22
CA VAL A 101 -6.06 1.32 -30.21
C VAL A 101 -7.18 0.44 -29.61
N PHE A 102 -7.94 -0.23 -30.47
CA PHE A 102 -9.11 -1.02 -30.09
C PHE A 102 -8.89 -2.51 -30.36
N VAL A 103 -9.51 -3.35 -29.54
CA VAL A 103 -9.45 -4.81 -29.66
C VAL A 103 -10.01 -5.23 -31.03
N GLY A 104 -9.25 -6.04 -31.78
CA GLY A 104 -9.66 -6.56 -33.09
C GLY A 104 -9.43 -5.61 -34.28
N HIS A 105 -8.86 -4.41 -34.06
CA HIS A 105 -8.59 -3.43 -35.12
C HIS A 105 -7.21 -3.61 -35.80
N GLY A 106 -6.59 -4.78 -35.64
CA GLY A 106 -5.34 -5.16 -36.32
C GLY A 106 -4.15 -5.36 -35.38
N GLU A 107 -3.08 -5.93 -35.93
CA GLU A 107 -1.79 -6.09 -35.27
C GLU A 107 -0.74 -5.26 -36.02
N LEU A 108 0.25 -4.74 -35.30
CA LEU A 108 1.39 -4.06 -35.93
C LEU A 108 2.21 -5.09 -36.70
N ASP A 109 2.59 -4.75 -37.94
CA ASP A 109 3.55 -5.57 -38.66
C ASP A 109 4.92 -5.58 -37.93
N PRO A 110 5.76 -6.61 -38.12
CA PRO A 110 7.02 -6.74 -37.39
C PRO A 110 7.97 -5.54 -37.56
N MET A 111 7.92 -4.84 -38.71
CA MET A 111 8.76 -3.68 -38.99
C MET A 111 8.28 -2.44 -38.21
N GLN A 112 6.97 -2.24 -38.13
CA GLN A 112 6.33 -1.20 -37.33
C GLN A 112 6.51 -1.45 -35.83
N GLN A 113 6.42 -2.71 -35.37
CA GLN A 113 6.69 -3.06 -33.97
C GLN A 113 8.11 -2.66 -33.59
N GLU A 114 9.09 -3.01 -34.42
CA GLU A 114 10.49 -2.69 -34.17
C GLU A 114 10.77 -1.18 -34.19
N ALA A 115 10.20 -0.44 -35.16
CA ALA A 115 10.30 1.01 -35.20
C ALA A 115 9.66 1.69 -33.97
N THR A 116 8.51 1.18 -33.51
CA THR A 116 7.85 1.66 -32.28
C THR A 116 8.75 1.46 -31.07
N LYS A 117 9.38 0.29 -31.00
CA LYS A 117 10.25 -0.11 -29.91
C LYS A 117 11.49 0.77 -29.83
N GLN A 118 12.11 1.06 -30.98
CA GLN A 118 13.23 2.00 -31.09
C GLN A 118 12.84 3.42 -30.65
N GLN A 119 11.70 3.93 -31.12
CA GLN A 119 11.20 5.25 -30.74
C GLN A 119 10.97 5.37 -29.21
N MET A 120 10.28 4.41 -28.62
CA MET A 120 9.99 4.38 -27.18
C MET A 120 11.26 4.23 -26.33
N MET A 121 12.24 3.47 -26.80
CA MET A 121 13.54 3.35 -26.15
C MET A 121 14.31 4.67 -26.16
N LEU A 122 14.29 5.40 -27.29
CA LEU A 122 14.96 6.69 -27.41
C LEU A 122 14.33 7.74 -26.48
N GLU A 123 13.01 7.79 -26.45
CA GLU A 123 12.23 8.63 -25.54
C GLU A 123 12.60 8.34 -24.08
N ARG A 124 12.66 7.06 -23.70
CA ARG A 124 13.09 6.64 -22.37
C ARG A 124 14.52 7.08 -22.03
N PHE A 125 15.48 6.92 -22.96
CA PHE A 125 16.87 7.35 -22.73
C PHE A 125 16.98 8.86 -22.51
N GLN A 126 16.20 9.63 -23.28
CA GLN A 126 16.13 11.08 -23.16
C GLN A 126 15.52 11.52 -21.83
N GLU A 127 14.46 10.85 -21.35
CA GLU A 127 13.86 11.07 -20.02
C GLU A 127 14.83 10.75 -18.89
N GLU A 128 15.54 9.62 -18.98
CA GLU A 128 16.45 9.16 -17.94
C GLU A 128 17.74 10.01 -17.87
N ASN A 129 18.10 10.70 -18.96
CA ASN A 129 19.34 11.47 -19.09
C ASN A 129 19.10 12.88 -19.65
N PRO A 130 18.44 13.79 -18.90
CA PRO A 130 18.04 15.12 -19.38
C PRO A 130 19.20 16.08 -19.71
N GLY A 131 20.46 15.68 -19.47
CA GLY A 131 21.66 16.46 -19.80
C GLY A 131 22.35 16.05 -21.12
N PHE A 132 21.78 15.09 -21.85
CA PHE A 132 22.31 14.59 -23.12
C PHE A 132 21.21 14.68 -24.19
N ASP A 133 21.57 15.00 -25.44
CA ASP A 133 20.64 15.05 -26.58
C ASP A 133 20.77 13.77 -27.40
N PHE A 134 19.70 12.98 -27.45
CA PHE A 134 19.63 11.72 -28.20
C PHE A 134 18.82 11.84 -29.50
N SER A 135 18.43 13.04 -29.92
CA SER A 135 17.58 13.24 -31.10
C SER A 135 18.12 12.64 -32.41
N ASN A 136 19.44 12.45 -32.51
CA ASN A 136 20.11 11.84 -33.67
C ASN A 136 20.72 10.46 -33.37
N ALA A 137 20.36 9.81 -32.25
CA ALA A 137 20.92 8.50 -31.93
C ALA A 137 20.23 7.40 -32.77
N GLU A 138 21.03 6.50 -33.32
CA GLU A 138 20.57 5.37 -34.14
C GLU A 138 20.74 4.04 -33.38
N PHE A 139 19.81 3.11 -33.60
CA PHE A 139 19.92 1.75 -33.09
C PHE A 139 20.64 0.86 -34.09
N ASN A 140 21.72 0.21 -33.66
CA ASN A 140 22.39 -0.85 -34.42
C ASN A 140 21.85 -2.23 -34.01
N GLY A 141 20.72 -2.63 -34.61
CA GLY A 141 20.10 -3.94 -34.41
C GLY A 141 18.73 -3.88 -33.73
N ALA A 142 18.31 -5.00 -33.14
CA ALA A 142 17.00 -5.10 -32.48
C ALA A 142 17.00 -4.34 -31.14
N ALA A 143 16.08 -3.40 -30.99
CA ALA A 143 15.84 -2.69 -29.75
C ALA A 143 15.34 -3.67 -28.67
N PRO A 144 15.79 -3.55 -27.42
CA PRO A 144 15.25 -4.31 -26.29
C PRO A 144 13.87 -3.79 -25.87
N ASP A 145 13.10 -4.58 -25.11
CA ASP A 145 11.75 -4.16 -24.69
C ASP A 145 11.82 -2.95 -23.74
N PRO A 146 11.19 -1.81 -24.10
CA PRO A 146 11.19 -0.60 -23.28
C PRO A 146 10.73 -0.82 -21.84
N ARG A 147 9.89 -1.82 -21.57
CA ARG A 147 9.35 -2.14 -20.25
C ARG A 147 10.34 -2.82 -19.33
N THR A 148 11.22 -3.66 -19.87
CA THR A 148 12.04 -4.61 -19.10
C THR A 148 13.53 -4.29 -19.17
N PHE A 149 13.96 -3.48 -20.13
CA PHE A 149 15.34 -3.11 -20.29
C PHE A 149 15.88 -2.31 -19.08
N MET A 150 17.13 -2.61 -18.66
CA MET A 150 17.88 -1.94 -17.58
C MET A 150 17.07 -1.64 -16.30
N GLY A 151 16.39 -2.65 -15.74
CA GLY A 151 15.67 -2.52 -14.47
C GLY A 151 14.22 -2.03 -14.59
N GLY A 152 13.74 -1.87 -15.81
CA GLY A 152 12.33 -1.64 -16.16
C GLY A 152 11.79 -0.23 -15.89
N VAL A 153 10.60 0.04 -16.42
CA VAL A 153 9.95 1.36 -16.34
C VAL A 153 9.46 1.63 -14.92
N LYS A 154 9.81 2.80 -14.38
CA LYS A 154 9.35 3.25 -13.04
C LYS A 154 7.96 3.86 -13.17
N TYR A 155 6.99 3.29 -12.46
CA TYR A 155 5.62 3.80 -12.43
C TYR A 155 5.48 4.88 -11.35
N THR A 156 5.05 6.09 -11.75
CA THR A 156 4.53 7.09 -10.83
C THR A 156 3.07 6.75 -10.51
N ALA A 157 2.79 6.35 -9.27
CA ALA A 157 1.44 5.95 -8.88
C ALA A 157 0.46 7.14 -8.94
N GLY A 158 -0.47 7.10 -9.90
CA GLY A 158 -1.63 7.99 -10.02
C GLY A 158 -2.81 7.27 -10.69
N GLY A 159 -3.92 7.15 -9.97
CA GLY A 159 -5.27 7.13 -10.55
C GLY A 159 -5.91 5.80 -10.98
N ASN A 160 -6.62 5.16 -10.05
CA ASN A 160 -7.93 4.47 -10.18
C ASN A 160 -8.28 3.71 -11.48
N SER A 161 -8.52 2.40 -11.32
CA SER A 161 -9.66 1.74 -11.97
C SER A 161 -10.05 0.43 -11.29
N GLY A 162 -11.27 0.40 -10.75
CA GLY A 162 -11.99 -0.80 -10.40
C GLY A 162 -12.91 -1.27 -11.52
N GLY A 163 -12.93 -2.59 -11.75
CA GLY A 163 -14.04 -3.36 -12.35
C GLY A 163 -14.21 -3.31 -13.87
N SER A 164 -14.54 -4.39 -14.58
CA SER A 164 -15.04 -5.68 -14.14
C SER A 164 -14.83 -6.75 -15.22
N SER A 165 -14.52 -7.96 -14.76
CA SER A 165 -14.46 -9.20 -15.53
C SER A 165 -15.87 -9.70 -15.84
N ARG A 166 -16.09 -10.25 -17.05
CA ARG A 166 -17.11 -11.29 -17.22
C ARG A 166 -16.68 -12.32 -18.27
N ALA A 167 -16.72 -13.57 -17.84
CA ALA A 167 -16.47 -14.76 -18.61
C ALA A 167 -17.61 -15.05 -19.61
N VAL A 168 -17.28 -15.63 -20.77
CA VAL A 168 -18.19 -16.50 -21.52
C VAL A 168 -17.39 -17.67 -22.12
N ARG A 169 -17.91 -18.86 -21.88
CA ARG A 169 -17.49 -20.14 -22.47
C ARG A 169 -18.21 -20.34 -23.82
N GLN A 170 -17.51 -21.03 -24.73
CA GLN A 170 -17.97 -21.76 -25.94
C GLN A 170 -18.40 -20.94 -27.18
N ILE A 171 -17.81 -21.28 -28.34
CA ILE A 171 -18.45 -22.07 -29.43
C ILE A 171 -17.41 -22.59 -30.44
N ARG A 172 -17.54 -23.89 -30.72
CA ARG A 172 -17.25 -24.75 -31.89
C ARG A 172 -16.43 -24.21 -33.09
N SER A 173 -15.48 -25.05 -33.50
CA SER A 173 -15.27 -25.54 -34.88
C SER A 173 -14.72 -26.98 -34.72
N GLY A 174 -15.36 -28.05 -35.18
CA GLY A 174 -15.72 -28.36 -36.56
C GLY A 174 -14.74 -29.44 -37.04
N GLY A 175 -15.18 -30.70 -37.08
CA GLY A 175 -14.35 -31.84 -37.49
C GLY A 175 -15.02 -33.19 -37.25
N GLU A 176 -15.98 -33.54 -38.11
CA GLU A 176 -16.32 -34.93 -38.45
C GLU A 176 -15.12 -35.60 -39.17
N PRO A 177 -15.00 -36.96 -39.27
CA PRO A 177 -16.12 -37.86 -39.59
C PRO A 177 -16.15 -39.28 -38.97
N SER A 178 -17.35 -39.87 -39.16
CA SER A 178 -17.65 -41.26 -39.54
C SER A 178 -17.68 -42.40 -38.50
N SER A 179 -18.88 -43.02 -38.45
CA SER A 179 -19.19 -44.46 -38.32
C SER A 179 -18.86 -45.14 -36.98
N THR A 180 -19.67 -46.01 -36.37
CA THR A 180 -20.68 -46.97 -36.88
C THR A 180 -21.61 -47.41 -35.73
N ALA A 181 -22.77 -47.94 -36.11
CA ALA A 181 -23.82 -48.57 -35.32
C ALA A 181 -23.42 -49.51 -34.16
N GLY A 182 -24.31 -49.67 -33.17
CA GLY A 182 -24.22 -50.78 -32.20
C GLY A 182 -25.22 -50.72 -31.05
N SER A 183 -26.46 -51.13 -31.31
CA SER A 183 -27.54 -51.44 -30.37
C SER A 183 -27.20 -52.53 -29.33
N GLY A 184 -27.75 -52.46 -28.12
CA GLY A 184 -27.73 -53.58 -27.16
C GLY A 184 -28.40 -53.32 -25.80
N SER A 185 -29.55 -53.95 -25.60
CA SER A 185 -30.42 -53.94 -24.41
C SER A 185 -29.99 -54.98 -23.34
N GLY A 186 -30.47 -54.84 -22.08
CA GLY A 186 -30.51 -55.92 -21.06
C GLY A 186 -30.13 -55.45 -19.64
N VAL A 187 -31.07 -55.09 -18.76
CA VAL A 187 -31.83 -55.90 -17.77
C VAL A 187 -31.03 -56.45 -16.56
N ASN A 188 -31.40 -55.92 -15.38
CA ASN A 188 -31.44 -56.45 -14.00
C ASN A 188 -30.39 -57.46 -13.48
N SER A 189 -29.79 -57.16 -12.33
CA SER A 189 -30.13 -57.85 -11.07
C SER A 189 -29.37 -57.32 -9.85
N SER A 190 -30.13 -57.18 -8.76
CA SER A 190 -29.70 -56.93 -7.39
C SER A 190 -29.25 -58.22 -6.68
N LYS A 191 -28.16 -58.17 -5.90
CA LYS A 191 -28.04 -58.75 -4.53
C LYS A 191 -26.63 -58.50 -3.98
N GLY A 192 -26.58 -57.99 -2.76
CA GLY A 192 -25.34 -57.63 -2.08
C GLY A 192 -24.65 -58.79 -1.36
N LYS A 193 -23.42 -58.52 -0.90
CA LYS A 193 -22.84 -58.95 0.38
C LYS A 193 -21.52 -58.20 0.57
N GLY A 194 -21.30 -57.70 1.78
CA GLY A 194 -20.19 -56.84 2.12
C GLY A 194 -18.83 -57.54 2.13
N SER A 195 -17.78 -56.74 1.95
CA SER A 195 -16.44 -57.07 2.39
C SER A 195 -15.74 -55.80 2.87
N VAL A 196 -15.15 -55.93 4.06
CA VAL A 196 -14.29 -54.97 4.72
C VAL A 196 -13.02 -54.79 3.89
N SER A 197 -12.70 -53.55 3.53
CA SER A 197 -11.35 -53.12 3.13
C SER A 197 -11.17 -51.73 3.75
N GLY A 198 -10.25 -51.53 4.69
CA GLY A 198 -8.81 -51.67 4.43
C GLY A 198 -8.28 -50.46 3.68
N GLY A 199 -8.79 -49.26 3.96
CA GLY A 199 -8.29 -48.00 3.40
C GLY A 199 -6.94 -47.65 4.03
N SER A 200 -5.86 -47.99 3.35
CA SER A 200 -4.55 -47.40 3.56
C SER A 200 -4.65 -45.91 3.21
N ASN A 201 -4.87 -45.06 4.23
CA ASN A 201 -4.58 -43.63 4.12
C ASN A 201 -3.06 -43.47 4.08
N THR A 202 -2.47 -43.63 2.90
CA THR A 202 -1.17 -43.03 2.59
C THR A 202 -1.38 -41.52 2.53
N THR A 203 -1.12 -40.87 3.66
CA THR A 203 -0.90 -39.42 3.74
C THR A 203 0.26 -39.06 2.85
N SER A 204 -0.02 -38.69 1.60
CA SER A 204 0.94 -38.03 0.73
C SER A 204 1.17 -36.62 1.28
N SER A 205 2.18 -36.47 2.13
CA SER A 205 2.79 -35.19 2.46
C SER A 205 3.48 -34.64 1.20
N SER A 206 2.69 -34.04 0.31
CA SER A 206 3.26 -33.24 -0.77
C SER A 206 3.90 -32.00 -0.15
N ASN A 207 5.21 -31.85 -0.30
CA ASN A 207 5.92 -30.58 -0.24
C ASN A 207 5.35 -29.65 -1.33
N SER A 208 4.14 -29.13 -1.15
CA SER A 208 3.53 -28.16 -2.06
C SER A 208 4.26 -26.84 -1.87
N VAL A 209 5.00 -26.42 -2.89
CA VAL A 209 5.66 -25.12 -2.91
C VAL A 209 4.60 -24.03 -2.75
N ILE A 210 4.73 -23.17 -1.75
CA ILE A 210 3.80 -22.06 -1.49
C ILE A 210 3.75 -21.14 -2.70
N ARG A 211 2.52 -20.81 -3.12
CA ARG A 211 2.26 -19.90 -4.23
C ARG A 211 1.85 -18.53 -3.72
N PHE A 212 2.51 -17.51 -4.22
CA PHE A 212 2.19 -16.12 -3.88
C PHE A 212 1.74 -15.31 -5.08
N LYS A 213 0.88 -14.33 -4.81
CA LYS A 213 0.40 -13.34 -5.77
C LYS A 213 0.77 -11.95 -5.27
N THR A 214 1.25 -11.08 -6.16
CA THR A 214 1.50 -9.67 -5.85
C THR A 214 1.64 -8.84 -7.13
N THR A 215 1.12 -7.61 -7.11
CA THR A 215 1.34 -6.61 -8.17
C THR A 215 2.62 -5.80 -7.94
N PHE A 216 3.21 -5.88 -6.75
CA PHE A 216 4.40 -5.12 -6.39
C PHE A 216 5.68 -5.81 -6.90
N ARG A 217 6.64 -4.99 -7.35
CA ARG A 217 8.00 -5.41 -7.74
C ARG A 217 9.03 -4.64 -6.91
N ASN A 218 9.07 -4.95 -5.62
CA ASN A 218 9.94 -4.30 -4.64
C ASN A 218 10.43 -5.33 -3.59
N THR A 219 10.87 -4.87 -2.42
CA THR A 219 11.35 -5.72 -1.32
C THR A 219 10.39 -6.85 -0.93
N ILE A 220 9.08 -6.66 -1.13
CA ILE A 220 8.04 -7.68 -0.90
C ILE A 220 8.28 -8.89 -1.82
N TYR A 221 8.44 -8.62 -3.11
CA TYR A 221 8.67 -9.61 -4.14
C TYR A 221 9.99 -10.35 -3.90
N ASP A 222 11.06 -9.61 -3.64
CA ASP A 222 12.38 -10.18 -3.37
C ASP A 222 12.38 -11.10 -2.15
N THR A 223 11.69 -10.72 -1.06
CA THR A 223 11.61 -11.53 0.15
C THR A 223 10.85 -12.84 -0.10
N MET A 224 9.77 -12.82 -0.88
CA MET A 224 9.01 -14.03 -1.22
C MET A 224 9.82 -14.99 -2.09
N LEU A 225 10.51 -14.47 -3.11
CA LEU A 225 11.39 -15.29 -3.93
C LEU A 225 12.55 -15.90 -3.15
N ARG A 226 13.17 -15.15 -2.22
CA ARG A 226 14.25 -15.65 -1.36
C ARG A 226 13.82 -16.77 -0.43
N ARG A 227 12.53 -16.86 -0.10
CA ARG A 227 11.95 -17.98 0.67
C ARG A 227 11.68 -19.23 -0.17
N GLY A 228 11.86 -19.16 -1.49
CA GLY A 228 11.56 -20.26 -2.39
C GLY A 228 10.08 -20.39 -2.75
N TRP A 229 9.27 -19.36 -2.47
CA TRP A 229 7.87 -19.33 -2.89
C TRP A 229 7.77 -19.07 -4.39
N LYS A 230 6.72 -19.59 -5.03
CA LYS A 230 6.50 -19.44 -6.48
C LYS A 230 5.44 -18.39 -6.76
N GLU A 231 5.73 -17.49 -7.69
CA GLU A 231 4.72 -16.53 -8.15
C GLU A 231 3.64 -17.24 -8.97
N THR A 232 2.37 -16.90 -8.73
CA THR A 232 1.24 -17.33 -9.54
C THR A 232 0.41 -16.14 -9.99
N THR A 233 -0.16 -16.23 -11.19
CA THR A 233 -1.13 -15.27 -11.73
C THR A 233 -2.56 -15.83 -11.73
N GLU A 234 -2.70 -17.12 -11.41
CA GLU A 234 -3.96 -17.84 -11.41
C GLU A 234 -4.79 -17.56 -10.15
N SER A 235 -6.01 -18.09 -10.10
CA SER A 235 -6.89 -18.00 -8.93
C SER A 235 -6.44 -18.88 -7.77
N ASP A 236 -5.53 -19.82 -8.02
CA ASP A 236 -5.01 -20.78 -7.05
C ASP A 236 -3.69 -20.29 -6.44
N TRP A 237 -3.81 -19.59 -5.31
CA TRP A 237 -2.74 -18.96 -4.56
C TRP A 237 -2.91 -19.24 -3.06
N ASP A 238 -1.82 -19.29 -2.32
CA ASP A 238 -1.81 -19.51 -0.87
C ASP A 238 -1.63 -18.18 -0.11
N PHE A 239 -0.88 -17.25 -0.70
CA PHE A 239 -0.63 -15.94 -0.13
C PHE A 239 -0.83 -14.83 -1.15
N TYR A 240 -1.64 -13.82 -0.82
CA TYR A 240 -1.80 -12.65 -1.67
C TYR A 240 -1.35 -11.38 -0.93
N TRP A 241 -0.27 -10.78 -1.41
CA TRP A 241 0.02 -9.38 -1.12
C TRP A 241 -0.76 -8.47 -2.06
N ALA A 242 -1.96 -8.11 -1.63
CA ALA A 242 -2.88 -7.27 -2.38
C ALA A 242 -2.56 -5.78 -2.21
N ASP A 243 -2.94 -5.00 -3.22
CA ASP A 243 -3.08 -3.56 -3.07
C ASP A 243 -4.35 -3.22 -2.28
N ARG A 244 -4.42 -1.98 -1.80
CA ARG A 244 -5.57 -1.54 -1.00
C ARG A 244 -6.86 -1.48 -1.81
N GLU A 245 -6.78 -1.16 -3.10
CA GLU A 245 -7.95 -1.00 -3.97
C GLU A 245 -8.68 -2.34 -4.15
N TYR A 246 -7.94 -3.40 -4.43
CA TYR A 246 -8.43 -4.78 -4.47
C TYR A 246 -9.17 -5.15 -3.19
N ILE A 247 -8.61 -4.82 -2.03
CA ILE A 247 -9.20 -5.18 -0.74
C ILE A 247 -10.56 -4.51 -0.56
N TYR A 248 -10.71 -3.28 -1.02
CA TYR A 248 -11.94 -2.51 -0.81
C TYR A 248 -13.03 -2.81 -1.83
N GLU A 249 -12.68 -3.29 -3.02
CA GLU A 249 -13.63 -3.54 -4.09
C GLU A 249 -14.00 -5.01 -4.24
N LEU A 250 -13.05 -5.91 -3.97
CA LEU A 250 -13.17 -7.32 -4.36
C LEU A 250 -13.19 -8.28 -3.17
N LEU A 251 -12.57 -7.95 -2.03
CA LEU A 251 -12.46 -8.89 -0.90
C LEU A 251 -13.82 -9.31 -0.33
N ASP A 252 -14.83 -8.42 -0.37
CA ASP A 252 -16.19 -8.75 0.08
C ASP A 252 -16.94 -9.69 -0.88
N THR A 253 -16.48 -9.81 -2.12
CA THR A 253 -17.10 -10.67 -3.14
C THR A 253 -16.42 -12.04 -3.28
N VAL A 254 -15.23 -12.22 -2.69
CA VAL A 254 -14.42 -13.42 -2.84
C VAL A 254 -14.50 -14.28 -1.57
N HIS A 255 -14.74 -15.58 -1.74
CA HIS A 255 -14.63 -16.56 -0.66
C HIS A 255 -13.18 -17.06 -0.58
N LEU A 256 -12.54 -16.91 0.58
CA LEU A 256 -11.17 -17.35 0.79
C LEU A 256 -11.15 -18.76 1.40
N GLU A 257 -10.22 -19.60 0.92
CA GLU A 257 -9.98 -20.91 1.49
C GLU A 257 -9.24 -20.80 2.83
N ASN A 258 -9.36 -21.83 3.68
CA ASN A 258 -8.79 -21.81 5.04
C ASN A 258 -7.26 -21.64 5.08
N THR A 259 -6.57 -22.05 4.02
CA THR A 259 -5.11 -21.95 3.86
C THR A 259 -4.67 -20.58 3.35
N GLN A 260 -5.59 -19.81 2.74
CA GLN A 260 -5.28 -18.53 2.11
C GLN A 260 -5.06 -17.42 3.13
N ARG A 261 -4.08 -16.55 2.86
CA ARG A 261 -3.83 -15.33 3.66
C ARG A 261 -3.68 -14.09 2.80
N VAL A 262 -4.13 -12.96 3.34
CA VAL A 262 -4.07 -11.62 2.72
C VAL A 262 -3.60 -10.57 3.73
N ASN A 263 -2.86 -9.58 3.24
CA ASN A 263 -2.12 -8.59 4.05
C ASN A 263 -2.92 -7.34 4.48
N HIS A 264 -4.26 -7.39 4.41
CA HIS A 264 -5.13 -6.29 4.80
C HIS A 264 -6.45 -6.76 5.39
N TYR A 265 -6.96 -6.05 6.41
CA TYR A 265 -8.33 -6.22 6.92
C TYR A 265 -9.34 -5.41 6.09
N ARG A 266 -10.53 -5.97 5.86
CA ARG A 266 -11.65 -5.36 5.12
C ARG A 266 -11.94 -3.91 5.55
N ASN A 267 -12.02 -3.67 6.86
CA ASN A 267 -12.32 -2.36 7.45
C ASN A 267 -11.07 -1.59 7.94
N GLY A 268 -9.86 -1.91 7.45
CA GLY A 268 -8.61 -1.26 7.88
C GLY A 268 -8.56 0.27 7.67
N ARG A 269 -9.45 0.83 6.83
CA ARG A 269 -9.58 2.30 6.61
C ARG A 269 -9.88 3.07 7.90
N GLU A 270 -10.55 2.44 8.86
CA GLU A 270 -11.00 3.09 10.10
C GLU A 270 -9.86 3.48 11.04
N LEU A 271 -8.72 2.81 10.92
CA LEU A 271 -7.49 3.16 11.62
C LEU A 271 -6.57 4.04 10.80
N CYS A 272 -6.66 3.98 9.46
CA CYS A 272 -5.69 4.63 8.58
C CYS A 272 -6.15 5.96 7.99
N ARG A 273 -7.47 6.16 7.85
CA ARG A 273 -8.01 7.43 7.33
C ARG A 273 -8.02 8.46 8.46
N LYS A 274 -7.43 9.64 8.19
CA LYS A 274 -7.13 10.66 9.23
C LYS A 274 -8.36 11.08 10.04
N ASP A 275 -9.52 11.22 9.40
CA ASP A 275 -10.78 11.60 10.03
C ASP A 275 -11.37 10.47 10.89
N LEU A 276 -11.34 9.23 10.39
CA LEU A 276 -11.85 8.05 11.11
C LEU A 276 -10.97 7.72 12.32
N LEU A 277 -9.65 7.74 12.16
CA LEU A 277 -8.70 7.55 13.25
C LEU A 277 -8.99 8.51 14.41
N ILE A 278 -9.12 9.80 14.11
CA ILE A 278 -9.39 10.82 15.14
C ILE A 278 -10.78 10.66 15.76
N LYS A 279 -11.81 10.34 14.97
CA LYS A 279 -13.15 10.03 15.51
C LYS A 279 -13.09 8.87 16.50
N ASN A 280 -12.38 7.80 16.15
CA ASN A 280 -12.23 6.61 16.96
C ASN A 280 -11.42 6.87 18.24
N LEU A 281 -10.32 7.62 18.15
CA LEU A 281 -9.53 8.04 19.32
C LEU A 281 -10.30 8.99 20.25
N LYS A 282 -11.03 9.97 19.71
CA LYS A 282 -11.91 10.86 20.50
C LYS A 282 -12.98 10.06 21.24
N ARG A 283 -13.58 9.05 20.59
CA ARG A 283 -14.58 8.18 21.20
C ARG A 283 -13.99 7.37 22.35
N ALA A 284 -12.83 6.73 22.16
CA ALA A 284 -12.14 5.97 23.20
C ALA A 284 -11.77 6.86 24.40
N LYS A 285 -11.23 8.07 24.13
CA LYS A 285 -10.97 9.06 25.17
C LYS A 285 -12.20 9.38 26.02
N ARG A 286 -13.34 9.72 25.37
CA ARG A 286 -14.60 10.02 26.08
C ARG A 286 -15.10 8.85 26.92
N GLN A 287 -14.96 7.62 26.45
CA GLN A 287 -15.35 6.43 27.19
C GLN A 287 -14.48 6.24 28.43
N MET A 288 -13.17 6.42 28.31
CA MET A 288 -12.23 6.36 29.44
C MET A 288 -12.48 7.46 30.46
N ASP A 289 -12.66 8.70 30.00
CA ASP A 289 -12.96 9.84 30.88
C ASP A 289 -14.28 9.63 31.63
N LYS A 290 -15.29 9.02 30.99
CA LYS A 290 -16.56 8.66 31.63
C LYS A 290 -16.38 7.58 32.69
N LYS A 291 -15.58 6.55 32.42
CA LYS A 291 -15.24 5.51 33.40
C LYS A 291 -14.52 6.10 34.61
N ALA A 292 -13.52 6.95 34.38
CA ALA A 292 -12.73 7.56 35.44
C ALA A 292 -13.54 8.50 36.37
N ARG A 293 -14.66 9.05 35.89
CA ARG A 293 -15.56 9.91 36.68
C ARG A 293 -16.64 9.14 37.44
N SER A 294 -16.83 7.85 37.14
CA SER A 294 -17.80 7.01 37.83
C SER A 294 -17.21 6.58 39.16
N GLU A 295 -17.81 7.00 40.28
CA GLU A 295 -17.33 6.71 41.65
C GLU A 295 -17.22 5.21 41.96
N ASP A 296 -17.95 4.38 41.22
CA ASP A 296 -18.00 2.91 41.35
C ASP A 296 -17.06 2.16 40.39
N ALA A 297 -16.24 2.86 39.60
CA ALA A 297 -15.39 2.23 38.58
C ALA A 297 -14.02 1.81 39.16
N THR A 298 -13.86 0.52 39.42
CA THR A 298 -12.52 -0.09 39.52
C THR A 298 -11.85 -0.05 38.14
N LEU A 299 -10.88 0.86 37.97
CA LEU A 299 -10.01 0.85 36.80
C LEU A 299 -9.25 -0.47 36.76
N SER A 300 -9.28 -1.16 35.63
CA SER A 300 -8.45 -2.36 35.47
C SER A 300 -6.97 -2.01 35.56
N GLU A 301 -6.10 -2.98 35.89
CA GLU A 301 -4.64 -2.79 35.84
C GLU A 301 -4.20 -2.32 34.45
N LEU A 302 -4.87 -2.82 33.40
CA LEU A 302 -4.68 -2.39 32.03
C LEU A 302 -5.04 -0.91 31.84
N ASP A 303 -6.20 -0.47 32.34
CA ASP A 303 -6.62 0.94 32.23
C ASP A 303 -5.66 1.88 32.96
N THR A 304 -5.12 1.45 34.10
CA THR A 304 -4.11 2.20 34.87
C THR A 304 -2.78 2.28 34.12
N THR A 305 -2.34 1.16 33.53
CA THR A 305 -1.10 1.07 32.75
C THR A 305 -1.17 1.89 31.48
N LEU A 306 -2.34 1.92 30.82
CA LEU A 306 -2.56 2.72 29.63
C LEU A 306 -2.66 4.20 30.01
N GLY A 307 -3.45 4.58 31.01
CA GLY A 307 -3.65 6.00 31.36
C GLY A 307 -4.41 6.78 30.28
N SER A 308 -4.29 8.11 30.27
CA SER A 308 -5.13 8.97 29.42
C SER A 308 -4.81 8.88 27.91
N TYR A 309 -5.80 9.25 27.09
CA TYR A 309 -5.68 9.33 25.63
C TYR A 309 -5.23 10.73 25.18
N ASP A 310 -4.14 11.24 25.74
CA ASP A 310 -3.59 12.58 25.46
C ASP A 310 -2.36 12.57 24.55
N PHE A 311 -2.31 11.64 23.59
CA PHE A 311 -1.17 11.41 22.71
C PHE A 311 -1.41 11.79 21.25
N PHE A 312 -2.53 12.45 20.94
CA PHE A 312 -2.80 13.01 19.61
C PHE A 312 -3.14 14.50 19.74
N PRO A 313 -2.70 15.35 18.78
CA PRO A 313 -2.98 16.78 18.89
C PRO A 313 -4.47 17.09 18.76
N VAL A 314 -4.90 18.22 19.32
CA VAL A 314 -6.28 18.72 19.18
C VAL A 314 -6.62 18.81 17.70
N THR A 315 -7.70 18.15 17.29
CA THR A 315 -8.00 17.93 15.87
C THR A 315 -9.50 18.08 15.63
N TYR A 316 -9.86 18.70 14.50
CA TYR A 316 -11.23 18.93 14.04
C TYR A 316 -11.38 18.53 12.57
N ILE A 317 -12.60 18.16 12.16
CA ILE A 317 -12.90 17.71 10.80
C ILE A 317 -13.77 18.75 10.10
N LEU A 318 -13.24 19.38 9.05
CA LEU A 318 -13.96 20.39 8.27
C LEU A 318 -14.58 19.79 7.00
N PRO A 319 -15.75 20.30 6.57
CA PRO A 319 -16.49 21.45 7.13
C PRO A 319 -17.36 21.14 8.36
N GLY A 320 -17.56 19.87 8.71
CA GLY A 320 -18.55 19.45 9.73
C GLY A 320 -18.36 20.02 11.15
N GLU A 321 -17.12 20.23 11.59
CA GLU A 321 -16.79 20.76 12.93
C GLU A 321 -16.31 22.22 12.88
N TYR A 322 -16.61 22.99 11.82
CA TYR A 322 -16.11 24.35 11.63
C TYR A 322 -16.45 25.30 12.78
N ALA A 323 -17.71 25.30 13.24
CA ALA A 323 -18.16 26.20 14.32
C ALA A 323 -17.36 25.98 15.62
N ILE A 324 -17.23 24.71 16.04
CA ILE A 324 -16.50 24.33 17.25
C ILE A 324 -15.00 24.63 17.10
N PHE A 325 -14.45 24.40 15.90
CA PHE A 325 -13.06 24.75 15.61
C PHE A 325 -12.81 26.27 15.71
N VAL A 326 -13.72 27.11 15.21
CA VAL A 326 -13.57 28.58 15.28
C VAL A 326 -13.57 29.06 16.74
N GLU A 327 -14.40 28.48 17.60
CA GLU A 327 -14.39 28.78 19.03
C GLU A 327 -13.06 28.42 19.68
N GLU A 328 -12.54 27.22 19.39
CA GLU A 328 -11.24 26.78 19.90
C GLU A 328 -10.09 27.65 19.38
N PHE A 329 -10.12 28.02 18.10
CA PHE A 329 -9.11 28.87 17.48
C PHE A 329 -9.08 30.27 18.12
N LYS A 330 -10.25 30.83 18.45
CA LYS A 330 -10.35 32.12 19.15
C LYS A 330 -9.81 32.05 20.57
N ARG A 331 -10.03 30.92 21.26
CA ARG A 331 -9.53 30.69 22.63
C ARG A 331 -8.02 30.46 22.65
N ASN A 332 -7.52 29.67 21.73
CA ASN A 332 -6.12 29.24 21.66
C ASN A 332 -5.52 29.65 20.32
N GLN A 333 -5.07 30.91 20.26
CA GLN A 333 -4.35 31.42 19.09
C GLN A 333 -3.03 30.66 18.92
N GLY A 334 -2.71 30.29 17.69
CA GLY A 334 -1.51 29.51 17.39
C GLY A 334 -1.45 29.05 15.94
N VAL A 335 -0.46 28.21 15.65
CA VAL A 335 -0.30 27.62 14.33
C VAL A 335 -1.13 26.35 14.23
N TRP A 336 -1.85 26.20 13.12
CA TRP A 336 -2.67 25.03 12.82
C TRP A 336 -2.23 24.45 11.48
N ILE A 337 -2.40 23.15 11.32
CA ILE A 337 -2.06 22.42 10.11
C ILE A 337 -3.32 21.79 9.50
N MET A 338 -3.57 22.06 8.23
CA MET A 338 -4.63 21.43 7.45
C MET A 338 -4.08 20.26 6.66
N LYS A 339 -4.78 19.13 6.71
CA LYS A 339 -4.41 17.90 6.01
C LYS A 339 -5.63 17.33 5.28
N PRO A 340 -5.53 17.02 3.98
CA PRO A 340 -6.61 16.33 3.26
C PRO A 340 -6.77 14.89 3.77
N ILE A 341 -8.01 14.37 3.75
CA ILE A 341 -8.29 13.00 4.23
C ILE A 341 -7.73 11.90 3.32
N GLY A 342 -7.79 12.09 2.00
CA GLY A 342 -7.50 11.06 1.00
C GLY A 342 -6.14 11.19 0.32
N LYS A 343 -5.46 12.33 0.45
CA LYS A 343 -4.13 12.53 -0.15
C LYS A 343 -3.02 12.06 0.80
N ALA A 344 -1.94 11.58 0.20
CA ALA A 344 -0.73 11.10 0.87
C ALA A 344 0.49 11.94 0.48
N GLN A 345 1.67 11.60 1.01
CA GLN A 345 2.97 12.17 0.63
C GLN A 345 3.15 13.68 0.93
N GLY A 346 2.27 14.29 1.71
CA GLY A 346 2.34 15.71 2.03
C GLY A 346 1.62 16.63 1.04
N LYS A 347 1.00 16.09 -0.01
CA LYS A 347 0.26 16.89 -1.00
C LYS A 347 -0.99 17.51 -0.36
N GLY A 348 -1.18 18.82 -0.55
CA GLY A 348 -2.32 19.58 -0.01
C GLY A 348 -2.23 19.90 1.48
N ILE A 349 -1.09 19.66 2.13
CA ILE A 349 -0.87 20.06 3.53
C ILE A 349 -0.37 21.50 3.57
N PHE A 350 -1.03 22.34 4.37
CA PHE A 350 -0.59 23.71 4.61
C PHE A 350 -0.77 24.11 6.07
N LEU A 351 0.04 25.06 6.52
CA LEU A 351 -0.06 25.66 7.85
C LEU A 351 -0.75 27.01 7.74
N PHE A 352 -1.51 27.37 8.77
CA PHE A 352 -2.22 28.65 8.83
C PHE A 352 -2.23 29.21 10.24
N THR A 353 -2.32 30.53 10.34
CA THR A 353 -2.34 31.29 11.59
C THR A 353 -3.48 32.29 11.66
N LYS A 354 -4.26 32.43 10.59
CA LYS A 354 -5.43 33.33 10.51
C LYS A 354 -6.61 32.59 9.92
N LEU A 355 -7.80 32.77 10.49
CA LEU A 355 -9.05 32.16 9.98
C LEU A 355 -9.39 32.61 8.54
N SER A 356 -8.93 33.78 8.11
CA SER A 356 -9.13 34.26 6.75
C SER A 356 -8.48 33.37 5.70
N GLN A 357 -7.44 32.61 6.06
CA GLN A 357 -6.75 31.68 5.15
C GLN A 357 -7.58 30.40 4.87
N ILE A 358 -8.66 30.18 5.63
CA ILE A 358 -9.50 28.99 5.53
C ILE A 358 -10.98 29.35 5.37
N SER A 359 -11.26 30.57 4.88
CA SER A 359 -12.63 31.07 4.65
C SER A 359 -13.41 30.19 3.69
N ASP A 360 -12.74 29.53 2.75
CA ASP A 360 -13.37 28.73 1.70
C ASP A 360 -13.95 27.42 2.25
N TRP A 361 -13.47 26.97 3.41
CA TRP A 361 -14.01 25.81 4.14
C TRP A 361 -15.13 26.19 5.12
N ARG A 362 -15.61 27.44 5.09
CA ARG A 362 -16.75 27.93 5.88
C ARG A 362 -18.09 27.52 5.28
N THR A 363 -18.17 27.34 3.97
CA THR A 363 -19.46 27.22 3.25
C THR A 363 -20.18 25.89 3.52
N ASP A 364 -21.47 26.03 3.80
CA ASP A 364 -22.47 25.00 4.07
C ASP A 364 -22.36 23.77 3.16
N PHE A 365 -22.77 22.62 3.70
CA PHE A 365 -23.21 21.40 3.00
C PHE A 365 -24.33 21.60 1.94
N ARG A 366 -24.48 22.79 1.35
CA ARG A 366 -25.40 23.00 0.24
C ARG A 366 -24.78 22.36 -0.99
N TRP A 367 -25.26 21.15 -1.29
CA TRP A 367 -25.13 20.52 -2.58
C TRP A 367 -25.39 21.57 -3.67
N ARG A 368 -24.35 21.92 -4.43
CA ARG A 368 -24.46 22.67 -5.67
C ARG A 368 -24.09 21.69 -6.78
N PRO A 369 -24.95 21.48 -7.80
CA PRO A 369 -24.68 20.53 -8.87
C PRO A 369 -23.39 20.83 -9.66
N GLU A 370 -22.85 22.04 -9.51
CA GLU A 370 -21.65 22.55 -10.22
C GLU A 370 -20.34 22.42 -9.42
N ASN A 371 -20.39 22.16 -8.11
CA ASN A 371 -19.19 22.02 -7.29
C ASN A 371 -18.83 20.54 -7.12
N GLN A 372 -17.77 20.12 -7.81
CA GLN A 372 -16.96 18.95 -7.47
C GLN A 372 -16.80 18.87 -5.95
N GLN A 373 -17.14 17.71 -5.36
CA GLN A 373 -17.17 17.41 -3.93
C GLN A 373 -16.23 18.31 -3.08
N VAL A 374 -16.80 19.09 -2.15
CA VAL A 374 -16.00 19.86 -1.18
C VAL A 374 -15.06 18.88 -0.47
N GLU A 375 -13.76 19.00 -0.75
CA GLU A 375 -12.75 18.08 -0.22
C GLU A 375 -12.71 18.21 1.32
N THR A 376 -12.88 17.09 2.02
CA THR A 376 -12.86 17.06 3.49
C THR A 376 -11.43 17.21 4.00
N TYR A 377 -11.25 18.09 4.99
CA TYR A 377 -9.94 18.32 5.62
C TYR A 377 -9.97 18.04 7.12
N VAL A 378 -8.81 17.63 7.63
CA VAL A 378 -8.53 17.53 9.05
C VAL A 378 -7.69 18.74 9.45
N VAL A 379 -8.20 19.52 10.39
CA VAL A 379 -7.52 20.67 10.98
C VAL A 379 -6.96 20.24 12.33
N GLN A 380 -5.65 20.34 12.49
CA GLN A 380 -4.96 19.84 13.66
C GLN A 380 -4.07 20.93 14.25
N ARG A 381 -3.99 21.01 15.59
CA ARG A 381 -3.06 21.92 16.26
C ARG A 381 -1.63 21.52 15.92
N TYR A 382 -0.86 22.46 15.40
CA TYR A 382 0.51 22.19 15.01
C TYR A 382 1.42 22.12 16.24
N ILE A 383 2.32 21.13 16.26
CA ILE A 383 3.31 20.97 17.34
C ILE A 383 4.45 21.95 17.06
N SER A 384 4.40 23.11 17.72
CA SER A 384 5.35 24.22 17.51
C SER A 384 6.72 23.99 18.14
N SER A 385 6.81 23.13 19.15
CA SER A 385 8.06 22.81 19.85
C SER A 385 8.43 21.32 19.70
N PRO A 386 8.75 20.85 18.48
CA PRO A 386 9.21 19.48 18.27
C PRO A 386 10.60 19.29 18.86
N TYR A 387 10.94 18.07 19.25
CA TYR A 387 12.31 17.71 19.61
C TYR A 387 13.21 17.83 18.38
N LEU A 388 14.33 18.53 18.51
CA LEU A 388 15.26 18.81 17.41
C LEU A 388 16.58 18.08 17.63
N VAL A 389 17.09 17.47 16.56
CA VAL A 389 18.47 16.95 16.51
C VAL A 389 19.24 17.81 15.52
N GLY A 390 20.33 18.44 15.97
CA GLY A 390 21.12 19.35 15.13
C GLY A 390 20.31 20.54 14.57
N GLY A 391 19.25 20.95 15.28
CA GLY A 391 18.33 22.00 14.84
C GLY A 391 17.35 21.58 13.75
N LYS A 392 17.26 20.30 13.41
CA LYS A 392 16.34 19.75 12.40
C LYS A 392 15.17 19.02 13.04
N LYS A 393 13.99 19.20 12.45
CA LYS A 393 12.77 18.49 12.83
C LYS A 393 12.76 17.09 12.23
N PHE A 394 12.20 16.12 12.94
CA PHE A 394 12.01 14.77 12.45
C PHE A 394 10.70 14.15 12.93
N ASP A 395 10.30 13.07 12.27
CA ASP A 395 9.29 12.13 12.73
C ASP A 395 9.87 10.71 12.75
N LEU A 396 9.26 9.81 13.51
CA LEU A 396 9.59 8.40 13.57
C LEU A 396 8.64 7.59 12.71
N ARG A 397 9.20 6.72 11.85
CA ARG A 397 8.48 5.62 11.22
C ARG A 397 8.75 4.33 11.99
N LEU A 398 7.71 3.79 12.62
CA LEU A 398 7.72 2.52 13.34
C LEU A 398 6.77 1.51 12.68
N TYR A 399 6.97 0.22 12.95
CA TYR A 399 6.20 -0.85 12.34
C TYR A 399 5.53 -1.73 13.40
N ALA A 400 4.24 -1.96 13.24
CA ALA A 400 3.44 -2.81 14.11
C ALA A 400 2.67 -3.84 13.27
N LEU A 401 2.84 -5.12 13.58
CA LEU A 401 2.13 -6.22 12.95
C LEU A 401 0.96 -6.65 13.84
N VAL A 402 -0.22 -6.75 13.24
CA VAL A 402 -1.43 -7.30 13.87
C VAL A 402 -1.85 -8.54 13.06
N PRO A 403 -1.55 -9.76 13.55
CA PRO A 403 -1.98 -10.98 12.88
C PRO A 403 -3.44 -11.34 13.15
N SER A 404 -4.00 -10.90 14.29
CA SER A 404 -5.41 -11.09 14.64
C SER A 404 -5.90 -9.97 15.55
N PHE A 405 -7.17 -9.58 15.37
CA PHE A 405 -7.88 -8.70 16.30
C PHE A 405 -8.67 -9.47 17.36
N PHE A 406 -8.93 -10.77 17.14
CA PHE A 406 -9.67 -11.63 18.06
C PHE A 406 -9.08 -13.04 18.08
N PRO A 407 -8.25 -13.38 19.09
CA PRO A 407 -7.74 -12.49 20.15
C PRO A 407 -6.82 -11.39 19.57
N LEU A 408 -6.82 -10.20 20.19
CA LEU A 408 -5.97 -9.08 19.72
C LEU A 408 -4.51 -9.38 20.07
N GLU A 409 -3.68 -9.49 19.04
CA GLU A 409 -2.24 -9.66 19.15
C GLU A 409 -1.52 -8.51 18.46
N ILE A 410 -0.56 -7.89 19.15
CA ILE A 410 0.22 -6.77 18.60
C ILE A 410 1.69 -7.08 18.75
N TYR A 411 2.39 -7.12 17.61
CA TYR A 411 3.83 -7.26 17.54
C TYR A 411 4.46 -5.94 17.11
N LEU A 412 5.46 -5.46 17.84
CA LEU A 412 6.25 -4.31 17.43
C LEU A 412 7.58 -4.74 16.84
N PHE A 413 7.95 -4.16 15.71
CA PHE A 413 9.29 -4.34 15.17
C PHE A 413 10.27 -3.44 15.93
N ARG A 414 11.38 -4.00 16.41
CA ARG A 414 12.45 -3.27 17.12
C ARG A 414 13.08 -2.17 16.27
N GLY A 415 13.15 -2.42 14.96
CA GLY A 415 13.71 -1.50 13.99
C GLY A 415 12.74 -0.41 13.55
N GLY A 416 13.30 0.66 13.01
CA GLY A 416 12.56 1.79 12.45
C GLY A 416 13.53 2.86 12.00
N PHE A 417 13.01 3.98 11.52
CA PHE A 417 13.86 5.11 11.14
C PHE A 417 13.19 6.44 11.43
N ALA A 418 14.02 7.42 11.78
CA ALA A 418 13.65 8.81 11.87
C ALA A 418 13.83 9.48 10.51
N ARG A 419 12.85 10.29 10.09
CA ARG A 419 12.88 11.08 8.85
C ARG A 419 13.11 12.54 9.19
N PHE A 420 14.24 13.08 8.74
CA PHE A 420 14.63 14.46 9.00
C PHE A 420 14.18 15.40 7.90
N THR A 421 13.92 16.65 8.30
CA THR A 421 13.87 17.80 7.40
C THR A 421 15.27 18.16 6.90
N ASN A 422 15.39 18.67 5.67
CA ASN A 422 16.68 19.10 5.13
C ASN A 422 17.10 20.45 5.73
N SER A 423 16.14 21.34 5.95
CA SER A 423 16.31 22.67 6.53
C SER A 423 16.27 22.66 8.06
N ARG A 424 16.91 23.66 8.69
CA ARG A 424 16.77 23.88 10.13
C ARG A 424 15.34 24.34 10.45
N TYR A 425 14.86 23.91 11.61
CA TYR A 425 13.54 24.26 12.10
C TYR A 425 13.48 25.74 12.52
N SER A 426 12.43 26.42 12.10
CA SER A 426 12.14 27.82 12.45
C SER A 426 10.64 27.96 12.71
N ASN A 427 10.28 28.77 13.72
CA ASN A 427 8.89 29.14 14.01
C ASN A 427 8.56 30.57 13.54
N ASN A 428 9.45 31.22 12.81
CA ASN A 428 9.23 32.59 12.36
C ASN A 428 8.05 32.65 11.38
N HIS A 429 7.24 33.70 11.48
CA HIS A 429 6.04 33.87 10.65
C HIS A 429 6.33 33.85 9.13
N SER A 430 7.51 34.30 8.72
CA SER A 430 8.00 34.23 7.32
C SER A 430 8.18 32.80 6.83
N ASP A 431 8.47 31.87 7.74
CA ASP A 431 8.93 30.53 7.42
C ASP A 431 7.79 29.51 7.54
N ILE A 432 6.67 29.86 8.19
CA ILE A 432 5.49 28.98 8.38
C ILE A 432 4.91 28.47 7.06
N ALA A 433 4.98 29.29 6.00
CA ALA A 433 4.54 28.90 4.66
C ALA A 433 5.49 27.90 3.96
N ASN A 434 6.73 27.77 4.46
CA ASN A 434 7.74 26.92 3.85
C ASN A 434 7.57 25.45 4.26
N SER A 435 6.93 24.66 3.39
CA SER A 435 6.70 23.24 3.61
C SER A 435 7.98 22.42 3.86
N PHE A 436 9.14 22.86 3.35
CA PHE A 436 10.42 22.14 3.54
C PHE A 436 10.95 22.18 4.97
N ILE A 437 10.55 23.19 5.76
CA ILE A 437 10.92 23.34 7.18
C ILE A 437 9.98 22.53 8.07
N HIS A 438 8.71 22.41 7.68
CA HIS A 438 7.64 21.92 8.54
C HIS A 438 7.20 20.47 8.24
N LEU A 439 7.38 19.98 7.00
CA LEU A 439 6.98 18.63 6.57
C LEU A 439 8.20 17.73 6.41
N THR A 440 8.18 16.56 7.04
CA THR A 440 9.27 15.56 7.04
C THR A 440 9.13 14.51 5.93
N ASN A 441 8.08 14.58 5.12
CA ASN A 441 7.81 13.61 4.06
C ASN A 441 8.92 13.59 3.02
N VAL A 442 9.47 12.40 2.74
CA VAL A 442 10.53 12.18 1.75
C VAL A 442 10.16 12.74 0.36
N ALA A 443 8.90 12.67 -0.05
CA ALA A 443 8.44 13.21 -1.33
C ALA A 443 8.59 14.74 -1.41
N VAL A 444 8.35 15.46 -0.31
CA VAL A 444 8.56 16.90 -0.20
C VAL A 444 10.05 17.21 -0.06
N GLN A 445 10.80 16.39 0.68
CA GLN A 445 12.23 16.65 0.91
C GLN A 445 13.11 16.34 -0.31
N LYS A 446 12.68 15.46 -1.22
CA LYS A 446 13.42 15.13 -2.45
C LYS A 446 13.47 16.26 -3.47
N THR A 447 12.54 17.22 -3.40
CA THR A 447 12.48 18.36 -4.33
C THR A 447 13.35 19.53 -3.86
N SER A 448 14.04 19.43 -2.71
CA SER A 448 14.96 20.48 -2.26
C SER A 448 16.39 20.22 -2.75
N ASP A 449 17.10 21.28 -3.12
CA ASP A 449 18.48 21.22 -3.63
C ASP A 449 19.49 20.63 -2.62
N ASN A 450 19.19 20.70 -1.31
CA ASN A 450 20.03 20.21 -0.23
C ASN A 450 19.80 18.73 0.14
N TYR A 451 19.12 17.96 -0.70
CA TYR A 451 18.82 16.55 -0.40
C TYR A 451 20.07 15.66 -0.52
N ASN A 452 20.54 15.12 0.60
CA ASN A 452 21.63 14.15 0.59
C ASN A 452 21.12 12.77 0.12
N LYS A 453 21.43 12.43 -1.15
CA LYS A 453 21.05 11.15 -1.77
C LYS A 453 21.68 9.92 -1.10
N GLN A 454 22.80 10.06 -0.37
CA GLN A 454 23.49 8.92 0.26
C GLN A 454 22.80 8.44 1.54
N HIS A 455 22.39 9.36 2.42
CA HIS A 455 21.69 9.03 3.67
C HIS A 455 20.17 9.16 3.58
N GLY A 456 19.67 9.85 2.54
CA GLY A 456 18.24 10.04 2.26
C GLY A 456 17.47 10.83 3.33
N GLY A 457 18.19 11.52 4.24
CA GLY A 457 17.62 12.21 5.40
C GLY A 457 17.05 11.27 6.46
N LYS A 458 17.51 10.00 6.49
CA LYS A 458 17.03 8.99 7.44
C LYS A 458 18.09 8.65 8.48
N TRP A 459 17.65 8.36 9.70
CA TRP A 459 18.51 7.82 10.74
C TRP A 459 17.86 6.59 11.38
N ASP A 460 18.61 5.51 11.54
CA ASP A 460 18.10 4.31 12.19
C ASP A 460 17.65 4.59 13.62
N LEU A 461 16.55 3.96 14.02
CA LEU A 461 15.94 4.15 15.34
C LEU A 461 16.91 3.88 16.49
N ARG A 462 17.77 2.87 16.34
CA ARG A 462 18.84 2.53 17.30
C ARG A 462 19.78 3.70 17.53
N ASN A 463 20.30 4.27 16.44
CA ASN A 463 21.28 5.35 16.54
C ASN A 463 20.65 6.61 17.14
N LEU A 464 19.39 6.89 16.80
CA LEU A 464 18.62 7.95 17.45
C LEU A 464 18.46 7.68 18.95
N LYS A 465 18.08 6.45 19.35
CA LYS A 465 17.93 6.09 20.76
C LYS A 465 19.23 6.29 21.53
N LEU A 466 20.35 5.82 21.00
CA LEU A 466 21.68 6.00 21.61
C LEU A 466 22.05 7.48 21.75
N TYR A 467 21.78 8.30 20.73
CA TYR A 467 21.98 9.75 20.79
C TYR A 467 21.09 10.42 21.86
N MET A 468 19.83 10.02 21.97
CA MET A 468 18.94 10.57 22.99
C MET A 468 19.38 10.13 24.39
N MET A 469 19.82 8.88 24.56
CA MET A 469 20.30 8.35 25.84
C MET A 469 21.55 9.08 26.32
N SER A 470 22.49 9.38 25.42
CA SER A 470 23.69 10.14 25.78
C SER A 470 23.38 11.58 26.19
N LYS A 471 22.31 12.18 25.63
CA LYS A 471 21.91 13.57 25.91
C LYS A 471 20.97 13.74 27.11
N HIS A 472 20.03 12.82 27.32
CA HIS A 472 18.96 12.95 28.34
C HIS A 472 19.02 11.89 29.45
N GLY A 473 19.97 10.96 29.37
CA GLY A 473 20.09 9.82 30.28
C GLY A 473 19.23 8.61 29.84
N PRO A 474 19.63 7.40 30.25
CA PRO A 474 18.98 6.16 29.82
C PRO A 474 17.56 6.03 30.34
N GLU A 475 17.29 6.39 31.59
CA GLU A 475 15.99 6.23 32.25
C GLU A 475 14.88 7.01 31.53
N ARG A 476 15.11 8.30 31.25
CA ARG A 476 14.12 9.17 30.62
C ARG A 476 13.80 8.73 29.19
N VAL A 477 14.81 8.26 28.45
CA VAL A 477 14.63 7.78 27.08
C VAL A 477 13.94 6.42 27.05
N ASN A 478 14.28 5.53 27.98
CA ASN A 478 13.59 4.25 28.15
C ASN A 478 12.10 4.46 28.46
N LYS A 479 11.77 5.44 29.32
CA LYS A 479 10.39 5.84 29.56
C LYS A 479 9.69 6.36 28.30
N LEU A 480 10.32 7.25 27.54
CA LEU A 480 9.78 7.78 26.27
C LEU A 480 9.46 6.65 25.28
N PHE A 481 10.38 5.73 25.05
CA PHE A 481 10.14 4.65 24.08
C PHE A 481 9.05 3.69 24.59
N TYR A 482 8.90 3.51 25.90
CA TYR A 482 7.80 2.75 26.48
C TYR A 482 6.46 3.47 26.27
N GLU A 483 6.41 4.80 26.45
CA GLU A 483 5.23 5.61 26.12
C GLU A 483 4.87 5.51 24.63
N ILE A 484 5.85 5.48 23.73
CA ILE A 484 5.64 5.23 22.29
C ILE A 484 4.96 3.87 22.05
N GLN A 485 5.43 2.81 22.70
CA GLN A 485 4.80 1.49 22.62
C GLN A 485 3.36 1.52 23.13
N LEU A 486 3.10 2.21 24.25
CA LEU A 486 1.73 2.37 24.77
C LEU A 486 0.84 3.16 23.80
N VAL A 487 1.35 4.19 23.12
CA VAL A 487 0.59 4.93 22.09
C VAL A 487 0.13 3.99 20.97
N ILE A 488 1.01 3.11 20.50
CA ILE A 488 0.68 2.13 19.46
C ILE A 488 -0.39 1.16 19.96
N ILE A 489 -0.18 0.56 21.14
CA ILE A 489 -1.14 -0.36 21.75
C ILE A 489 -2.51 0.32 21.89
N LYS A 490 -2.58 1.49 22.53
CA LYS A 490 -3.83 2.26 22.72
C LYS A 490 -4.60 2.50 21.42
N SER A 491 -3.88 2.80 20.34
CA SER A 491 -4.51 3.06 19.03
C SER A 491 -5.17 1.82 18.41
N LEU A 492 -4.76 0.62 18.83
CA LEU A 492 -5.22 -0.68 18.31
C LEU A 492 -6.15 -1.41 19.28
N LEU A 493 -6.32 -0.92 20.51
CA LEU A 493 -7.13 -1.58 21.52
C LEU A 493 -8.57 -1.76 21.09
N ARG A 494 -9.17 -2.83 21.61
CA ARG A 494 -10.58 -3.22 21.43
C ARG A 494 -11.56 -2.05 21.61
N GLN A 495 -11.33 -1.16 22.56
CA GLN A 495 -12.13 0.06 22.80
C GLN A 495 -12.19 1.01 21.56
N VAL A 496 -11.15 0.98 20.74
CA VAL A 496 -11.02 1.70 19.47
C VAL A 496 -11.61 0.88 18.31
N VAL A 497 -11.33 -0.44 18.26
CA VAL A 497 -11.51 -1.26 17.04
C VAL A 497 -12.68 -2.26 17.06
N GLU A 498 -13.23 -2.64 18.22
CA GLU A 498 -14.10 -3.81 18.39
C GLU A 498 -15.40 -3.76 17.58
N LYS A 499 -16.03 -2.59 17.48
CA LYS A 499 -17.31 -2.42 16.77
C LYS A 499 -17.13 -2.14 15.28
N ILE A 500 -15.90 -2.18 14.79
CA ILE A 500 -15.54 -1.60 13.51
C ILE A 500 -14.77 -2.60 12.64
N ILE A 501 -13.76 -3.27 13.19
CA ILE A 501 -12.94 -4.20 12.43
C ILE A 501 -13.62 -5.57 12.44
N MET A 502 -14.06 -6.00 11.25
CA MET A 502 -14.50 -7.37 11.03
C MET A 502 -13.28 -8.28 11.09
N ASN A 503 -13.23 -9.15 12.11
CA ASN A 503 -12.16 -10.12 12.21
C ASN A 503 -12.31 -11.15 11.11
N ASP A 504 -11.24 -11.36 10.38
CA ASP A 504 -11.15 -12.41 9.38
C ASP A 504 -9.83 -13.13 9.61
N LYS A 505 -9.91 -14.45 9.88
CA LYS A 505 -8.74 -15.30 10.16
C LYS A 505 -7.76 -15.37 8.98
N HIS A 506 -8.21 -15.00 7.78
CA HIS A 506 -7.38 -14.96 6.59
C HIS A 506 -6.57 -13.66 6.48
N CYS A 507 -6.87 -12.65 7.30
CA CYS A 507 -6.28 -11.32 7.20
C CYS A 507 -5.26 -11.05 8.31
N PHE A 508 -4.17 -10.37 7.96
CA PHE A 508 -3.23 -9.77 8.90
C PHE A 508 -2.86 -8.38 8.37
N GLU A 509 -2.27 -7.51 9.20
CA GLU A 509 -1.88 -6.18 8.73
C GLU A 509 -0.59 -5.68 9.36
N LEU A 510 0.28 -5.10 8.52
CA LEU A 510 1.50 -4.41 8.93
C LEU A 510 1.29 -2.89 8.86
N TYR A 511 1.08 -2.28 10.01
CA TYR A 511 0.90 -0.83 10.14
C TYR A 511 2.25 -0.09 10.22
N GLY A 512 2.34 1.02 9.50
CA GLY A 512 3.37 2.04 9.67
C GLY A 512 2.88 3.18 10.54
N TYR A 513 3.49 3.36 11.71
CA TYR A 513 3.17 4.45 12.64
C TYR A 513 4.09 5.65 12.43
N ASP A 514 3.48 6.83 12.37
CA ASP A 514 4.19 8.10 12.28
C ASP A 514 4.04 8.83 13.61
N ILE A 515 5.15 8.97 14.34
CA ILE A 515 5.18 9.56 15.68
C ILE A 515 6.15 10.73 15.72
N MET A 516 5.73 11.83 16.33
CA MET A 516 6.58 12.98 16.63
C MET A 516 6.91 13.03 18.11
N ILE A 517 8.10 13.49 18.46
CA ILE A 517 8.47 13.74 19.86
C ILE A 517 8.54 15.25 20.05
N ASP A 518 7.99 15.77 21.14
CA ASP A 518 8.11 17.19 21.50
C ASP A 518 9.34 17.47 22.39
N GLU A 519 9.63 18.74 22.64
CA GLU A 519 10.74 19.19 23.48
C GLU A 519 10.76 18.58 24.90
N ASN A 520 9.58 18.21 25.41
CA ASN A 520 9.42 17.62 26.74
C ASN A 520 9.63 16.10 26.76
N LEU A 521 9.93 15.51 25.60
CA LEU A 521 10.01 14.08 25.36
C LEU A 521 8.66 13.37 25.50
N LYS A 522 7.58 14.02 25.06
CA LYS A 522 6.27 13.37 24.94
C LYS A 522 6.04 12.91 23.49
N PRO A 523 5.57 11.67 23.27
CA PRO A 523 5.25 11.16 21.94
C PRO A 523 3.84 11.57 21.50
N TRP A 524 3.74 11.96 20.23
CA TRP A 524 2.52 12.39 19.56
C TRP A 524 2.27 11.55 18.31
N LEU A 525 1.12 10.87 18.24
CA LEU A 525 0.67 10.14 17.06
C LEU A 525 0.25 11.13 15.96
N LEU A 526 0.84 11.01 14.78
CA LEU A 526 0.52 11.84 13.62
C LEU A 526 -0.43 11.14 12.66
N GLU A 527 -0.10 9.91 12.27
CA GLU A 527 -0.88 9.07 11.35
C GLU A 527 -0.53 7.59 11.50
N VAL A 528 -1.44 6.73 11.02
CA VAL A 528 -1.26 5.28 10.92
C VAL A 528 -1.48 4.88 9.47
N ASN A 529 -0.56 4.08 8.92
CA ASN A 529 -0.55 3.71 7.51
C ASN A 529 -0.69 2.18 7.36
N ALA A 530 -1.80 1.71 6.78
CA ALA A 530 -2.06 0.30 6.43
C ALA A 530 -1.04 -0.30 5.43
N SER A 531 -0.54 0.53 4.50
CA SER A 531 0.45 0.13 3.50
C SER A 531 1.65 1.06 3.56
N PRO A 532 2.55 0.89 4.55
CA PRO A 532 3.75 1.70 4.61
C PRO A 532 4.58 1.47 3.34
N SER A 533 5.30 2.50 2.88
CA SER A 533 6.17 2.37 1.71
C SER A 533 7.29 1.36 1.97
N LEU A 534 7.22 0.20 1.31
CA LEU A 534 8.22 -0.87 1.38
C LEU A 534 9.24 -0.82 0.24
N SER A 535 9.16 0.16 -0.67
CA SER A 535 10.24 0.44 -1.62
C SER A 535 11.46 0.99 -0.89
N ALA A 536 12.65 0.44 -1.18
CA ALA A 536 13.90 0.85 -0.55
C ALA A 536 14.63 1.88 -1.41
N ASN A 537 15.11 2.96 -0.79
CA ASN A 537 15.92 3.98 -1.47
C ASN A 537 17.42 3.86 -1.13
N THR A 538 17.76 3.17 -0.04
CA THR A 538 19.13 2.98 0.44
C THR A 538 19.35 1.52 0.83
N SER A 539 20.61 1.06 0.85
CA SER A 539 20.95 -0.32 1.21
C SER A 539 20.50 -0.68 2.64
N SER A 540 20.64 0.24 3.60
CA SER A 540 20.16 0.05 4.97
C SER A 540 18.64 -0.09 5.05
N ASP A 541 17.90 0.72 4.29
CA ASP A 541 16.43 0.66 4.19
C ASP A 541 15.98 -0.66 3.56
N TYR A 542 16.73 -1.16 2.56
CA TYR A 542 16.48 -2.47 1.94
C TYR A 542 16.68 -3.60 2.94
N GLN A 543 17.80 -3.63 3.67
CA GLN A 543 18.10 -4.67 4.66
C GLN A 543 17.07 -4.68 5.79
N LEU A 544 16.70 -3.50 6.32
CA LEU A 544 15.69 -3.36 7.36
C LEU A 544 14.34 -3.91 6.88
N LYS A 545 13.88 -3.51 5.69
CA LYS A 545 12.57 -3.91 5.16
C LYS A 545 12.52 -5.39 4.79
N CYS A 546 13.55 -5.91 4.12
CA CYS A 546 13.61 -7.34 3.82
C CYS A 546 13.69 -8.20 5.09
N GLY A 547 14.47 -7.78 6.09
CA GLY A 547 14.55 -8.45 7.39
C GLY A 547 13.19 -8.44 8.10
N MET A 548 12.56 -7.27 8.19
CA MET A 548 11.22 -7.11 8.76
C MET A 548 10.18 -7.98 8.04
N LEU A 549 10.12 -7.95 6.71
CA LEU A 549 9.16 -8.74 5.94
C LEU A 549 9.41 -10.24 6.11
N ASN A 550 10.68 -10.65 6.21
CA ASN A 550 11.02 -12.03 6.51
C ASN A 550 10.49 -12.43 7.88
N ASP A 551 10.82 -11.68 8.92
CA ASP A 551 10.42 -12.01 10.29
C ASP A 551 8.89 -11.98 10.46
N MET A 552 8.21 -11.08 9.74
CA MET A 552 6.74 -11.01 9.67
C MET A 552 6.14 -12.30 9.08
N LEU A 553 6.69 -12.81 7.97
CA LEU A 553 6.22 -14.05 7.36
C LEU A 553 6.49 -15.28 8.25
N ASP A 554 7.54 -15.25 9.08
CA ASP A 554 7.78 -16.30 10.10
C ASP A 554 6.75 -16.27 11.24
N ILE A 555 6.16 -15.11 11.55
CA ILE A 555 5.05 -15.00 12.53
C ILE A 555 3.76 -15.58 11.95
N ILE A 556 3.48 -15.27 10.68
CA ILE A 556 2.27 -15.75 9.99
C ILE A 556 2.35 -17.27 9.75
N ASP A 557 3.57 -17.80 9.55
CA ASP A 557 3.88 -19.23 9.48
C ASP A 557 3.06 -20.02 8.42
N LEU A 558 3.03 -19.50 7.20
CA LEU A 558 2.36 -20.14 6.06
C LEU A 558 3.01 -21.48 5.66
N GLU A 559 4.28 -21.65 5.99
CA GLU A 559 5.06 -22.86 5.68
C GLU A 559 4.81 -23.99 6.65
N SER A 560 4.01 -23.75 7.72
CA SER A 560 3.75 -24.74 8.77
C SER A 560 5.03 -25.43 9.26
N ARG A 561 6.17 -24.69 9.25
CA ARG A 561 7.49 -25.25 9.60
C ARG A 561 7.49 -25.82 11.02
N TYR A 562 6.57 -25.32 11.84
CA TYR A 562 6.38 -25.73 13.23
C TYR A 562 5.72 -27.10 13.38
N GLU A 563 4.73 -27.44 12.55
CA GLU A 563 4.13 -28.78 12.60
C GLU A 563 5.11 -29.82 12.07
N LEU A 564 5.86 -29.49 11.01
CA LEU A 564 6.92 -30.36 10.50
C LEU A 564 8.03 -30.60 11.56
N PHE A 565 8.43 -29.56 12.30
CA PHE A 565 9.42 -29.68 13.37
C PHE A 565 8.90 -30.51 14.56
N LYS A 566 7.62 -30.35 14.93
CA LYS A 566 6.95 -31.18 15.95
C LYS A 566 6.89 -32.65 15.55
N THR A 567 6.55 -32.96 14.30
CA THR A 567 6.47 -34.33 13.80
C THR A 567 7.83 -35.00 13.73
N ILE A 568 8.90 -34.26 13.38
CA ILE A 568 10.25 -34.81 13.24
C ILE A 568 10.98 -34.95 14.58
N PHE A 569 10.83 -33.99 15.51
CA PHE A 569 11.59 -33.95 16.76
C PHE A 569 10.77 -34.23 18.03
N GLY A 570 9.49 -34.58 17.90
CA GLY A 570 8.56 -34.82 19.01
C GLY A 570 8.92 -35.95 19.98
N HIS A 571 9.94 -36.78 19.67
CA HIS A 571 10.44 -37.84 20.54
C HIS A 571 11.67 -37.45 21.39
N ILE A 572 12.21 -36.25 21.22
CA ILE A 572 13.34 -35.74 22.04
C ILE A 572 12.77 -34.72 23.03
N ASP A 573 13.07 -34.86 24.32
CA ASP A 573 12.72 -33.83 25.29
C ASP A 573 13.65 -32.62 25.14
N ILE A 574 13.25 -31.70 24.27
CA ILE A 574 14.03 -30.52 23.86
C ILE A 574 13.92 -29.35 24.86
N SER A 575 13.47 -29.61 26.09
CA SER A 575 13.31 -28.61 27.15
C SER A 575 14.59 -27.82 27.48
N GLN A 576 15.76 -28.29 27.03
CA GLN A 576 17.05 -27.61 27.22
C GLN A 576 17.69 -27.00 25.95
N PHE A 577 17.13 -27.19 24.75
CA PHE A 577 17.83 -26.78 23.49
C PHE A 577 17.01 -25.94 22.50
N CYS A 578 15.71 -25.73 22.71
CA CYS A 578 14.93 -24.82 21.86
C CYS A 578 13.69 -24.30 22.59
N GLU A 579 13.56 -22.98 22.73
CA GLU A 579 12.32 -22.27 23.09
C GLU A 579 11.26 -22.34 21.96
N CYS A 580 11.01 -23.55 21.45
CA CYS A 580 10.09 -23.81 20.35
C CYS A 580 9.15 -24.98 20.70
N ARG A 581 7.98 -24.66 21.27
CA ARG A 581 6.79 -25.53 21.19
C ARG A 581 5.56 -24.67 20.91
N ARG A 582 4.82 -25.00 19.84
CA ARG A 582 3.42 -24.58 19.63
C ARG A 582 2.49 -25.79 19.77
N PRO A 583 2.09 -26.25 20.97
CA PRO A 583 0.75 -26.79 21.17
C PRO A 583 -0.25 -25.62 21.08
N GLU A 584 -1.51 -25.91 20.79
CA GLU A 584 -2.60 -24.91 20.78
C GLU A 584 -2.45 -23.96 21.99
N GLY A 585 -2.26 -22.66 21.72
CA GLY A 585 -2.21 -21.62 22.75
C GLY A 585 -0.84 -20.98 23.08
N VAL A 586 0.30 -21.53 22.64
CA VAL A 586 1.62 -20.91 22.90
C VAL A 586 1.98 -19.88 21.82
N VAL A 587 1.91 -18.61 22.19
CA VAL A 587 2.30 -17.47 21.34
C VAL A 587 3.75 -17.12 21.63
N LYS A 588 4.56 -17.00 20.58
CA LYS A 588 5.97 -16.60 20.71
C LYS A 588 6.03 -15.13 21.08
N GLU A 589 6.58 -14.84 22.24
CA GLU A 589 6.81 -13.45 22.67
C GLU A 589 7.85 -12.74 21.78
N HIS A 590 8.70 -13.51 21.10
CA HIS A 590 9.78 -13.00 20.30
C HIS A 590 9.99 -13.80 19.00
N VAL A 591 9.94 -13.12 17.84
CA VAL A 591 10.15 -13.74 16.52
C VAL A 591 10.93 -12.78 15.62
N GLY A 592 12.19 -13.10 15.34
CA GLY A 592 13.02 -12.17 14.58
C GLY A 592 13.03 -10.80 15.26
N GLY A 593 13.12 -9.72 14.49
CA GLY A 593 13.04 -8.37 15.02
C GLY A 593 11.68 -7.94 15.59
N PHE A 594 10.69 -8.83 15.73
CA PHE A 594 9.39 -8.51 16.33
C PHE A 594 9.28 -9.03 17.78
N ASP A 595 8.66 -8.22 18.62
CA ASP A 595 8.28 -8.58 19.99
C ASP A 595 6.78 -8.44 20.18
N LEU A 596 6.16 -9.44 20.80
CA LEU A 596 4.77 -9.36 21.23
C LEU A 596 4.68 -8.38 22.40
N VAL A 597 3.87 -7.33 22.25
CA VAL A 597 3.72 -6.29 23.27
C VAL A 597 2.34 -6.27 23.92
N TYR A 598 1.36 -6.89 23.29
CA TYR A 598 0.00 -6.96 23.78
C TYR A 598 -0.70 -8.22 23.29
N ARG A 599 -1.40 -8.88 24.22
CA ARG A 599 -2.26 -10.02 23.93
C ARG A 599 -3.51 -10.00 24.80
N ASP A 600 -4.67 -9.87 24.15
CA ASP A 600 -6.00 -10.08 24.73
C ASP A 600 -6.21 -9.54 26.16
N GLY A 601 -5.95 -8.25 26.36
CA GLY A 601 -6.12 -7.58 27.66
C GLY A 601 -4.85 -7.43 28.48
N ASN A 602 -3.78 -8.15 28.14
CA ASN A 602 -2.52 -8.09 28.87
C ASN A 602 -1.45 -7.38 28.05
N VAL A 603 -0.89 -6.30 28.60
CA VAL A 603 0.38 -5.75 28.12
C VAL A 603 1.47 -6.72 28.56
N VAL A 604 2.18 -7.29 27.60
CA VAL A 604 3.26 -8.23 27.88
C VAL A 604 4.40 -7.44 28.51
N LYS A 605 4.50 -7.49 29.84
CA LYS A 605 5.61 -6.93 30.62
C LYS A 605 6.77 -7.93 30.56
N LYS A 606 7.98 -7.43 30.42
CA LYS A 606 9.17 -8.25 30.21
C LYS A 606 9.72 -8.85 31.51
N ASN A 607 10.40 -9.99 31.40
CA ASN A 607 11.17 -10.66 32.46
C ASN A 607 12.32 -9.80 33.03
N GLU A 608 12.59 -10.01 34.32
CA GLU A 608 13.69 -9.45 35.11
C GLU A 608 15.06 -9.81 34.48
N GLY A 609 15.67 -8.92 33.71
CA GLY A 609 17.00 -9.18 33.11
C GLY A 609 17.38 -8.37 31.88
N CYS A 610 16.46 -7.61 31.28
CA CYS A 610 16.80 -6.68 30.20
C CYS A 610 16.95 -5.24 30.70
N MET A 611 18.06 -4.57 30.37
CA MET A 611 18.29 -3.16 30.72
C MET A 611 17.35 -2.15 30.04
N TYR A 612 16.46 -2.60 29.14
CA TYR A 612 15.54 -1.74 28.39
C TYR A 612 14.08 -2.09 28.71
N THR A 613 13.28 -1.07 29.03
CA THR A 613 11.83 -1.15 29.28
C THR A 613 11.01 -1.45 28.02
N THR A 614 11.62 -1.31 26.85
CA THR A 614 11.03 -1.58 25.53
C THR A 614 12.12 -1.95 24.54
N PHE A 615 11.77 -2.83 23.61
CA PHE A 615 12.67 -3.33 22.59
C PHE A 615 12.81 -2.42 21.37
N LEU A 616 12.00 -1.36 21.29
CA LEU A 616 12.15 -0.34 20.25
C LEU A 616 13.56 0.27 20.32
N GLY A 617 14.29 0.16 19.21
CA GLY A 617 15.67 0.62 19.07
C GLY A 617 16.73 -0.22 19.83
N ALA A 618 16.38 -1.42 20.32
CA ALA A 618 17.33 -2.34 20.96
C ALA A 618 18.09 -3.21 19.93
N ASP A 619 19.22 -3.79 20.33
CA ASP A 619 20.08 -4.58 19.44
C ASP A 619 19.43 -5.89 18.99
N TRP A 620 19.85 -6.33 17.80
CA TRP A 620 19.53 -7.63 17.22
C TRP A 620 20.84 -8.39 16.99
N GLN A 621 21.22 -9.28 17.91
CA GLN A 621 22.18 -10.31 17.55
C GLN A 621 21.44 -11.39 16.78
N ARG A 622 21.54 -11.40 15.43
CA ARG A 622 21.33 -12.64 14.68
C ARG A 622 22.37 -13.60 15.23
N THR A 623 21.99 -14.60 16.01
CA THR A 623 22.81 -15.80 16.11
C THR A 623 23.00 -16.28 14.67
N PRO A 624 24.23 -16.31 14.14
CA PRO A 624 24.46 -16.90 12.83
C PRO A 624 23.94 -18.33 12.92
N ALA A 625 23.05 -18.73 12.03
CA ALA A 625 22.71 -20.13 11.88
C ALA A 625 24.04 -20.86 11.66
N THR A 626 24.44 -21.65 12.65
CA THR A 626 25.65 -22.45 12.60
C THR A 626 25.55 -23.31 11.34
N ARG A 627 26.42 -23.03 10.38
CA ARG A 627 26.72 -23.98 9.30
C ARG A 627 27.13 -25.27 9.99
N THR A 628 26.24 -26.24 10.06
CA THR A 628 26.61 -27.64 10.23
C THR A 628 27.26 -28.10 8.93
N GLY A 629 28.47 -27.61 8.69
CA GLY A 629 29.41 -28.17 7.72
C GLY A 629 30.29 -29.13 8.51
N GLY A 630 30.00 -30.42 8.39
CA GLY A 630 30.84 -31.46 8.98
C GLY A 630 32.26 -31.36 8.44
N THR A 631 33.21 -31.18 9.35
CA THR A 631 34.59 -31.59 9.13
C THR A 631 34.73 -32.97 9.73
N ASN A 632 34.63 -34.00 8.88
CA ASN A 632 35.18 -35.31 9.20
C ASN A 632 36.70 -35.19 9.29
N SER A 633 37.22 -35.68 10.41
CA SER A 633 38.55 -36.26 10.62
C SER A 633 39.47 -36.39 9.39
N THR A 634 40.65 -35.77 9.42
CA THR A 634 41.93 -36.39 9.82
C THR A 634 43.00 -35.32 9.97
#